data_AF-A0A5K1CAV6-F1
#
_entry.id   AF-A0A5K1CAV6-F1
#
_cell.length_a   1.000
_cell.length_b   1.000
_cell.length_c   1.000
_cell.angle_alpha   90.00
_cell.angle_beta   90.00
_cell.angle_gamma   90.00
#
_symmetry.space_group_name_H-M   'P 1'
#
loop_
_entity.id
_entity.type
_entity.pdbx_description
1 polymer ?
#
loop_
_entity_poly.entity_id
_entity_poly.type
_entity_poly.pdbx_seq_one_letter_code
_entity_poly.pdbx_strand_id
1 'polypeptide(L)' 'GGGSGDIGTVPTPKVIIDQDSDPNATIVEITFGDRLGALLDT' A
#
# COMPACT_ATOMS: atom_id res chain seq x y z
N GLY A 1 6.59 -16.74 -29.71
CA GLY A 1 7.24 -17.13 -28.46
C GLY A 1 7.37 -15.91 -27.57
N GLY A 2 6.91 -16.02 -26.32
CA GLY A 2 7.24 -15.15 -25.19
C GLY A 2 6.76 -13.70 -25.23
N GLY A 3 5.55 -13.43 -24.73
CA GLY A 3 5.07 -12.07 -24.47
C GLY A 3 5.78 -11.44 -23.27
N SER A 4 6.46 -10.32 -23.50
CA SER A 4 7.04 -9.45 -22.46
C SER A 4 6.04 -8.35 -22.10
N GLY A 5 4.85 -8.74 -21.63
CA GLY A 5 3.81 -7.84 -21.14
C GLY A 5 3.76 -7.91 -19.61
N ASP A 6 3.91 -6.75 -18.96
CA ASP A 6 3.67 -6.52 -17.53
C ASP A 6 4.50 -7.34 -16.54
N ILE A 7 5.74 -6.88 -16.31
CA ILE A 7 6.24 -6.88 -14.92
C ILE A 7 5.47 -5.75 -14.22
N GLY A 8 4.21 -6.01 -13.87
CA GLY A 8 3.28 -5.01 -13.34
C GLY A 8 3.95 -4.16 -12.27
N THR A 9 3.99 -2.85 -12.48
CA THR A 9 4.67 -1.90 -11.61
C THR A 9 4.27 -2.18 -10.17
N VAL A 10 5.24 -2.45 -9.29
CA VAL A 10 4.95 -2.61 -7.86
C VAL A 10 4.28 -1.31 -7.41
N PRO A 11 3.02 -1.32 -6.96
CA PRO A 11 2.37 -0.10 -6.53
C PRO A 11 3.14 0.48 -5.35
N THR A 12 3.44 1.78 -5.41
CA THR A 12 4.06 2.49 -4.30
C THR A 12 3.00 2.67 -3.21
N PRO A 13 3.26 2.25 -1.96
CA PRO A 13 2.31 2.47 -0.88
C PRO A 13 2.05 3.96 -0.68
N LYS A 14 0.78 4.32 -0.49
CA LYS A 14 0.40 5.66 -0.04
C LYS A 14 0.14 5.62 1.45
N VAL A 15 0.75 6.55 2.18
CA VAL A 15 0.55 6.74 3.61
C VAL A 15 -0.06 8.11 3.84
N ILE A 16 -1.13 8.17 4.62
CA ILE A 16 -1.75 9.42 5.09
C ILE A 16 -1.69 9.40 6.61
N ILE A 17 -1.21 10.49 7.19
CA ILE A 17 -1.11 10.67 8.65
C ILE A 17 -2.00 11.84 9.01
N ASP A 18 -2.91 11.59 9.95
CA ASP A 18 -3.78 12.60 10.54
C ASP A 18 -3.52 12.67 12.05
N GLN A 19 -3.15 13.86 12.50
CA GLN A 19 -2.90 14.18 13.91
C GLN A 19 -3.85 15.25 14.45
N ASP A 20 -4.81 15.69 13.63
CA ASP A 20 -5.69 16.82 13.93
C ASP A 20 -7.10 16.36 14.32
N SER A 21 -7.52 15.18 13.86
CA SER A 21 -8.88 14.66 14.11
C SER A 21 -9.11 14.11 15.52
N ASP A 22 -8.06 13.62 16.20
CA ASP A 22 -8.11 13.18 17.59
C ASP A 22 -6.86 13.67 18.34
N PRO A 23 -7.00 14.48 19.40
CA PRO A 23 -5.85 15.00 20.15
C PRO A 23 -5.08 13.93 20.94
N ASN A 24 -5.64 12.73 21.10
CA ASN A 24 -5.03 11.62 21.84
C ASN A 24 -4.61 10.45 20.93
N ALA A 25 -4.78 10.58 19.61
CA ALA A 25 -4.42 9.53 18.67
C ALA A 25 -3.73 10.10 17.42
N THR A 26 -2.96 9.25 16.75
CA THR A 26 -2.50 9.51 15.38
C THR A 26 -3.15 8.47 14.50
N ILE A 27 -3.93 8.91 13.53
CA ILE A 27 -4.59 8.03 12.57
C ILE A 27 -3.66 7.86 11.37
N VAL A 28 -3.37 6.61 11.02
CA VAL A 28 -2.54 6.27 9.87
C VAL A 28 -3.33 5.41 8.91
N GLU A 29 -3.52 5.90 7.68
CA GLU A 29 -4.13 5.16 6.59
C GLU A 29 -3.06 4.71 5.61
N ILE A 30 -3.06 3.43 5.26
CA ILE A 30 -2.09 2.82 4.34
C ILE A 30 -2.84 2.14 3.19
N THR A 31 -2.50 2.52 1.97
CA THR A 31 -3.03 1.90 0.74
C THR A 31 -1.90 1.26 -0.06
N PHE A 32 -2.05 -0.01 -0.43
CA PHE A 32 -1.05 -0.80 -1.17
C PHE A 32 -1.36 -0.98 -2.67
N GLY A 33 -2.40 -0.32 -3.18
CA GLY A 33 -2.87 -0.52 -4.56
C GLY A 33 -3.62 -1.85 -4.74
N ASP A 34 -3.70 -2.32 -5.98
CA ASP A 34 -4.42 -3.53 -6.40
C ASP A 34 -3.59 -4.83 -6.26
N ARG A 35 -2.31 -4.69 -5.92
CA ARG A 35 -1.42 -5.81 -5.65
C ARG A 35 -1.55 -6.20 -4.19
N LEU A 36 -2.47 -7.11 -3.89
CA LEU A 36 -2.41 -7.89 -2.66
C LEU A 36 -1.08 -8.65 -2.68
N GLY A 37 -0.10 -8.21 -1.88
CA GLY A 37 1.16 -8.93 -1.72
C GLY A 37 0.88 -10.38 -1.32
N ALA A 38 1.79 -11.30 -1.65
CA ALA A 38 1.73 -12.62 -1.04
C ALA A 38 1.72 -12.40 0.48
N LEU A 39 0.78 -13.04 1.17
CA LEU A 39 0.70 -13.04 2.63
C LEU A 39 2.08 -13.47 3.16
N LEU A 40 2.91 -12.50 3.52
CA LEU A 40 4.19 -12.77 4.15
C LEU A 40 3.80 -13.08 5.59
N ASP A 41 3.53 -14.35 5.84
CA ASP A 41 3.28 -14.87 7.18
C ASP A 41 4.38 -14.37 8.11
N THR A 42 3.93 -13.89 9.25
CA THR A 42 4.62 -13.26 10.38
C THR A 42 6.03 -13.76 10.67
#